data_AF-A0A382LDK9-F1
#
_entry.id   AF-A0A382LDK9-F1
#
_cell.length_a   1.000
_cell.length_b   1.000
_cell.length_c   1.000
_cell.angle_alpha   90.00
_cell.angle_beta   90.00
_cell.angle_gamma   90.00
#
_symmetry.space_group_name_H-M   'P 1'
#
loop_
_entity.id
_entity.type
_entity.pdbx_description
1 polymer ?
#
loop_
_entity_poly.entity_id
_entity_poly.type
_entity_poly.pdbx_seq_one_letter_code
_entity_poly.pdbx_strand_id
1 'polypeptide(L)' 'MVSLVAEDRQWFKSRQCMDSTETPRNISFCTYAIAEEEYLIVPDAKADKLFANNPLVIG' A
#
# COMPACT_ATOMS: atom_id res chain seq x y z
N MET A 1 -1.47 10.97 -1.80
CA MET A 1 -1.24 10.25 -3.07
C MET A 1 -2.56 9.68 -3.56
N VAL A 2 -2.72 9.46 -4.86
CA VAL A 2 -3.82 8.70 -5.46
C VAL A 2 -3.23 7.47 -6.15
N SER A 3 -3.63 6.29 -5.71
CA SER A 3 -3.14 4.99 -6.18
C SER A 3 -4.20 4.28 -7.01
N LEU A 4 -3.81 3.74 -8.16
CA LEU A 4 -4.62 2.83 -8.97
C LEU A 4 -4.05 1.43 -8.84
N VAL A 5 -4.88 0.47 -8.45
CA VAL A 5 -4.47 -0.94 -8.32
C VAL A 5 -4.76 -1.66 -9.63
N ALA A 6 -3.70 -2.10 -10.31
CA ALA A 6 -3.75 -2.92 -11.52
C ALA A 6 -3.53 -4.40 -11.16
N GLU A 7 -3.44 -5.29 -12.15
CA GLU A 7 -3.28 -6.73 -11.93
C GLU A 7 -2.04 -7.08 -11.09
N ASP A 8 -0.87 -6.56 -11.46
CA ASP A 8 0.45 -6.91 -10.89
C ASP A 8 1.10 -5.77 -10.09
N ARG A 9 0.56 -4.55 -10.20
CA ARG A 9 1.15 -3.35 -9.61
C ARG A 9 0.12 -2.38 -9.05
N GLN A 10 0.60 -1.53 -8.16
CA GLN A 10 -0.03 -0.29 -7.77
C GLN A 10 0.70 0.87 -8.44
N TRP A 11 -0.01 1.63 -9.25
CA TRP A 11 0.53 2.82 -9.91
C TRP A 11 0.06 4.10 -9.23
N PHE A 12 0.96 5.07 -9.10
CA PHE A 12 0.68 6.34 -8.44
C PHE A 12 0.30 7.43 -9.45
N LYS A 13 -1.01 7.64 -9.64
CA LYS A 13 -1.54 8.69 -10.53
C LYS A 13 -1.17 10.10 -10.07
N SER A 14 -1.12 10.30 -8.76
CA SER A 14 -0.73 11.56 -8.13
C SER A 14 0.06 11.24 -6.88
N ARG A 15 1.25 11.83 -6.74
CA ARG A 15 2.16 11.62 -5.62
C ARG A 15 2.84 12.94 -5.28
N GLN A 16 3.14 13.14 -4.01
CA GLN A 16 3.90 14.28 -3.53
C GLN A 16 4.93 13.75 -2.53
N CYS A 17 6.16 14.28 -2.60
CA CYS A 17 7.26 13.88 -1.72
C CYS A 17 7.58 12.37 -1.73
N MET A 18 7.44 11.72 -2.87
CA MET A 18 7.77 10.30 -3.05
C MET A 18 8.43 10.14 -4.41
N ASP A 19 9.55 9.42 -4.49
CA ASP A 19 10.32 9.20 -5.74
C ASP A 19 9.83 8.00 -6.56
N SER A 20 9.25 7.00 -5.91
CA SER A 20 8.62 5.87 -6.58
C SER A 20 7.37 6.29 -7.34
N THR A 21 7.20 5.75 -8.55
CA THR A 21 6.02 5.94 -9.41
C THR A 21 5.02 4.79 -9.29
N GLU A 22 5.45 3.66 -8.75
CA GLU A 22 4.64 2.46 -8.55
C GLU A 22 5.23 1.56 -7.47
N THR A 23 4.51 0.50 -7.15
CA THR A 23 4.92 -0.56 -6.21
C THR A 23 4.29 -1.88 -6.63
N PRO A 24 4.97 -3.03 -6.47
CA PRO A 24 4.36 -4.35 -6.70
C PRO A 24 3.07 -4.53 -5.89
N ARG A 25 2.02 -5.09 -6.51
CA ARG A 25 0.70 -5.22 -5.85
C ARG A 25 0.77 -6.07 -4.58
N ASN A 26 1.57 -7.13 -4.60
CA ASN A 26 1.71 -8.08 -3.48
C ASN A 26 2.29 -7.46 -2.20
N ILE A 27 2.97 -6.31 -2.28
CA ILE A 27 3.48 -5.59 -1.11
C ILE A 27 2.71 -4.29 -0.84
N SER A 28 1.70 -3.97 -1.65
CA SER A 28 0.89 -2.76 -1.44
C SER A 28 -0.16 -2.95 -0.35
N PHE A 29 -0.30 -1.94 0.50
CA PHE A 29 -1.42 -1.80 1.43
C PHE A 29 -2.76 -1.65 0.72
N CYS A 30 -2.82 -0.94 -0.41
CA CYS A 30 -4.10 -0.70 -1.09
C CYS A 30 -4.69 -1.97 -1.68
N THR A 31 -3.90 -3.04 -1.87
CA THR A 31 -4.42 -4.36 -2.24
C THR A 31 -5.42 -4.88 -1.21
N TYR A 32 -5.18 -4.63 0.07
CA TYR A 32 -6.09 -4.97 1.16
C TYR A 32 -7.23 -3.96 1.24
N ALA A 33 -6.94 -2.67 1.09
CA ALA A 33 -7.95 -1.62 1.18
C ALA A 33 -9.06 -1.72 0.11
N ILE A 34 -8.77 -2.20 -1.11
CA ILE A 34 -9.78 -2.39 -2.15
C ILE A 34 -10.60 -3.67 -2.01
N ALA A 35 -10.17 -4.60 -1.15
CA ALA A 35 -10.83 -5.88 -0.94
C ALA A 35 -11.95 -5.78 0.12
N GLU A 36 -11.95 -4.71 0.90
CA GLU A 36 -12.92 -4.45 1.97
C GLU A 36 -13.87 -3.32 1.55
N GLU A 37 -15.13 -3.37 2.03
CA GLU A 37 -16.11 -2.28 1.83
C GLU A 37 -15.85 -1.08 2.77
N GLU A 38 -15.14 -1.33 3.87
CA GLU A 38 -14.82 -0.36 4.92
C GLU A 38 -13.39 0.17 4.78
N TYR A 39 -13.11 1.29 5.46
CA TYR A 39 -11.77 1.86 5.47
C TYR A 39 -10.75 0.94 6.17
N LEU A 40 -9.63 0.67 5.49
CA LEU A 40 -8.45 0.07 6.11
C LEU A 40 -7.70 1.12 6.93
N ILE A 41 -7.76 1.01 8.26
CA ILE A 41 -7.01 1.86 9.18
C ILE A 41 -5.93 1.00 9.85
N VAL A 42 -4.66 1.36 9.64
CA VAL A 42 -3.50 0.70 10.26
C VAL A 42 -2.81 1.73 11.15
N PRO A 43 -3.10 1.77 12.47
CA PRO A 43 -2.57 2.79 13.37
C PRO A 43 -1.04 2.72 13.52
N ASP A 44 -0.49 1.51 13.47
CA ASP A 44 0.95 1.25 13.48
C ASP A 44 1.26 0.03 12.61
N ALA A 45 1.86 0.27 11.44
CA ALA A 45 2.21 -0.78 10.49
C ALA A 45 3.29 -1.74 11.02
N LYS A 46 4.12 -1.32 11.99
CA LYS A 46 5.14 -2.18 12.62
C LYS A 46 4.56 -3.11 13.68
N ALA A 47 3.44 -2.73 14.28
CA ALA A 47 2.71 -3.56 15.25
C ALA A 47 1.62 -4.42 14.59
N ASP A 48 1.24 -4.11 13.35
CA ASP A 48 0.19 -4.81 12.62
C ASP A 48 0.67 -6.18 12.11
N LYS A 49 -0.10 -7.25 12.40
CA LYS A 49 0.28 -8.63 12.05
C LYS A 49 0.41 -8.87 10.54
N LEU A 50 -0.35 -8.15 9.72
CA LEU A 50 -0.32 -8.30 8.26
C LEU A 50 0.83 -7.49 7.64
N PHE A 51 1.18 -6.35 8.24
CA PHE A 51 2.11 -5.39 7.64
C PHE A 51 3.48 -5.29 8.31
N ALA A 52 3.67 -5.83 9.51
CA ALA A 52 4.92 -5.68 10.28
C ALA A 52 6.16 -6.17 9.51
N ASN A 53 6.00 -7.17 8.64
CA ASN A 53 7.07 -7.73 7.81
C ASN A 53 7.02 -7.26 6.35
N ASN A 54 6.16 -6.30 6.03
CA ASN A 54 6.04 -5.77 4.67
C ASN A 54 7.30 -4.96 4.32
N PRO A 55 7.93 -5.15 3.16
CA PRO A 55 9.12 -4.40 2.73
C PRO A 55 8.96 -2.87 2.80
N LEU A 56 7.75 -2.34 2.64
CA LEU A 56 7.48 -0.90 2.74
C LEU A 56 7.48 -0.37 4.19
N VAL A 57 7.48 -1.25 5.19
CA VAL A 57 7.42 -0.94 6.62
C VAL A 57 8.78 -1.09 7.29
N ILE A 58 9.54 -2.09 6.86
CA ILE A 58 10.88 -2.39 7.38
C ILE A 58 12.01 -1.71 6.59
N GLY A 59 11.67 -1.05 5.48
CA GLY A 59 12.59 -0.33 4.60
C GLY A 59 13.09 1.00 5.14
#